data_AF-A0A9W8AHM6-F1
#
_entry.id   AF-A0A9W8AHM6-F1
#
_cell.length_a   1.000
_cell.length_b   1.000
_cell.length_c   1.000
_cell.angle_alpha   90.00
_cell.angle_beta   90.00
_cell.angle_gamma   90.00
#
_symmetry.space_group_name_H-M   'P 1'
#
loop_
_entity.id
_entity.type
_entity.pdbx_description
1 polymer ?
#
loop_
_entity_poly.entity_id
_entity_poly.type
_entity_poly.pdbx_seq_one_letter_code
_entity_poly.pdbx_strand_id
1 'polypeptide(L)'
;MNNVPTYSVVSLTSYLQSCCGSPTRDLSPSVPVRLDSKLLDFRPVRDYKHYHLYPSVNFPNPNFDSQRLFELPAKTVPLDVLVPNDSLGRPYLAPALLLYDKGWLVDHIVFIQDSCVESDGTSEESTAGKSVGSDPGWSLARKLGVLVHDGYLCNGVLDQGHHVLFDPCPSLHRSIAQIEVALGQVKGDKNWMVCDLGCGSGRDLVWLCTRHWRRSSTTPSPALSDSKSNYPQWYGLGVDAVLGGLRRVRQLTFQLNSSDNVTLCHGKFHYDGPLRLKSPLDCPDLANPSNSPLSTTITTEMSTLPTLGTEPIATLQGPFDLVLAIRFLHRPLFSQGQVDRWVAPGGFVLCSTFVETPEHPNEHPQGPKHRLQPGELAAWFGPTQGYEIWYDEIECIEDGRHVNSFLARKKLTSSSFS
;
A
#
# COMPACT_ATOMS: atom_id res chain seq x y z
N MET A 1 -25.94 10.62 -20.48
CA MET A 1 -26.67 9.35 -20.29
C MET A 1 -26.52 8.99 -18.82
N ASN A 2 -27.62 8.94 -18.06
CA ASN A 2 -27.57 8.56 -16.65
C ASN A 2 -27.28 7.06 -16.60
N ASN A 3 -26.05 6.68 -16.24
CA ASN A 3 -25.71 5.29 -15.94
C ASN A 3 -26.60 4.84 -14.79
N VAL A 4 -27.55 3.95 -15.09
CA VAL A 4 -28.28 3.21 -14.05
C VAL A 4 -27.23 2.37 -13.32
N PRO A 5 -27.17 2.40 -11.98
CA PRO A 5 -26.19 1.61 -11.24
C PRO A 5 -26.36 0.12 -11.58
N THR A 6 -25.29 -0.55 -11.97
CA THR A 6 -25.27 -1.98 -12.30
C THR A 6 -24.78 -2.85 -11.14
N TYR A 7 -24.96 -2.39 -9.89
CA TYR A 7 -24.59 -3.18 -8.72
C TYR A 7 -25.64 -4.23 -8.38
N SER A 8 -25.22 -5.37 -7.82
CA SER A 8 -26.11 -6.41 -7.31
C SER A 8 -26.17 -6.39 -5.79
N VAL A 9 -27.36 -6.36 -5.20
CA VAL A 9 -27.55 -6.53 -3.75
C VAL A 9 -27.83 -7.99 -3.47
N VAL A 10 -26.93 -8.65 -2.73
CA VAL A 10 -26.95 -10.11 -2.53
C VAL A 10 -26.69 -10.49 -1.08
N SER A 11 -27.16 -11.68 -0.68
CA SER A 11 -26.78 -12.25 0.61
C SER A 11 -25.33 -12.74 0.59
N LEU A 12 -24.70 -12.88 1.75
CA LEU A 12 -23.37 -13.47 1.86
C LEU A 12 -23.29 -14.86 1.20
N THR A 13 -24.33 -15.68 1.36
CA THR A 13 -24.39 -17.01 0.73
C THR A 13 -24.38 -16.91 -0.79
N SER A 14 -25.24 -16.08 -1.36
CA SER A 14 -25.34 -15.87 -2.81
C SER A 14 -24.04 -15.33 -3.41
N TYR A 15 -23.39 -14.39 -2.71
CA TYR A 15 -22.09 -13.86 -3.08
C TYR A 15 -21.01 -14.94 -3.14
N LEU A 16 -20.85 -15.72 -2.06
CA LEU A 16 -19.83 -16.78 -2.02
C LEU A 16 -20.09 -17.87 -3.06
N GLN A 17 -21.36 -18.18 -3.37
CA GLN A 17 -21.73 -19.11 -4.43
C GLN A 17 -21.35 -18.58 -5.82
N SER A 18 -21.56 -17.29 -6.10
CA SER A 18 -21.18 -16.70 -7.39
C SER A 18 -19.66 -16.71 -7.60
N CYS A 19 -18.88 -16.48 -6.54
CA CYS A 19 -17.41 -16.56 -6.58
C CYS A 19 -16.89 -17.98 -6.90
N CYS A 20 -17.66 -19.05 -6.64
CA CYS A 20 -17.20 -20.43 -6.75
C CYS A 20 -17.53 -21.12 -8.09
N GLY A 21 -18.32 -20.50 -8.98
CA GLY A 21 -18.57 -20.97 -10.35
C GLY A 21 -19.36 -22.29 -10.55
N SER A 22 -19.57 -23.11 -9.50
CA SER A 22 -20.55 -24.21 -9.41
C SER A 22 -20.43 -24.89 -8.03
N PRO A 23 -21.53 -25.33 -7.37
CA PRO A 23 -21.49 -25.99 -6.07
C PRO A 23 -20.87 -27.41 -6.05
N THR A 24 -20.39 -27.92 -7.20
CA THR A 24 -19.93 -29.32 -7.35
C THR A 24 -18.42 -29.53 -7.42
N ARG A 25 -17.59 -28.50 -7.16
CA ARG A 25 -16.16 -28.78 -6.92
C ARG A 25 -16.04 -29.48 -5.58
N ASP A 26 -15.42 -30.65 -5.57
CA ASP A 26 -15.04 -31.37 -4.37
C ASP A 26 -14.05 -30.48 -3.60
N LEU A 27 -14.57 -29.68 -2.66
CA LEU A 27 -13.82 -28.70 -1.89
C LEU A 27 -13.01 -29.44 -0.82
N SER A 28 -11.96 -30.14 -1.24
CA SER A 28 -10.96 -30.64 -0.30
C SER A 28 -10.35 -29.45 0.46
N PRO A 29 -10.22 -29.49 1.79
CA PRO A 29 -9.82 -28.36 2.64
C PRO A 29 -8.35 -27.90 2.48
N SER A 30 -7.64 -28.37 1.45
CA SER A 30 -6.20 -28.15 1.29
C SER A 30 -5.82 -26.82 0.62
N VAL A 31 -6.75 -26.12 -0.05
CA VAL A 31 -6.46 -24.82 -0.68
C VAL A 31 -7.64 -23.84 -0.46
N PRO A 32 -7.45 -22.72 0.25
CA PRO A 32 -8.50 -21.71 0.42
C PRO A 32 -8.86 -21.09 -0.94
N VAL A 33 -10.15 -20.87 -1.17
CA VAL A 33 -10.62 -20.12 -2.34
C VAL A 33 -10.09 -18.69 -2.24
N ARG A 34 -9.52 -18.19 -3.34
CA ARG A 34 -9.14 -16.78 -3.42
C ARG A 34 -10.34 -15.98 -3.90
N LEU A 35 -10.76 -15.02 -3.09
CA LEU A 35 -11.63 -13.95 -3.54
C LEU A 35 -10.73 -12.95 -4.26
N ASP A 36 -10.87 -12.85 -5.58
CA ASP A 36 -10.06 -11.97 -6.41
C ASP A 36 -10.53 -10.50 -6.35
N SER A 37 -11.73 -10.26 -5.82
CA SER A 37 -12.29 -8.92 -5.61
C SER A 37 -11.60 -8.20 -4.46
N LYS A 38 -11.65 -6.85 -4.49
CA LYS A 38 -11.30 -6.01 -3.33
C LYS A 38 -12.52 -5.93 -2.41
N LEU A 39 -12.42 -6.53 -1.21
CA LEU A 39 -13.52 -6.60 -0.25
C LEU A 39 -13.42 -5.51 0.82
N LEU A 40 -14.40 -4.61 0.84
CA LEU A 40 -14.52 -3.54 1.82
C LEU A 40 -15.65 -3.85 2.81
N ASP A 41 -15.34 -3.86 4.11
CA ASP A 41 -16.30 -4.23 5.15
C ASP A 41 -16.72 -3.04 6.00
N PHE A 42 -17.96 -2.57 5.86
CA PHE A 42 -18.53 -1.45 6.61
C PHE A 42 -19.21 -1.85 7.93
N ARG A 43 -19.12 -3.11 8.35
CA ARG A 43 -19.70 -3.54 9.63
C ARG A 43 -18.95 -2.91 10.81
N PRO A 44 -19.60 -2.80 11.98
CA PRO A 44 -18.95 -2.34 13.20
C PRO A 44 -17.66 -3.13 13.52
N VAL A 45 -16.68 -2.45 14.12
CA VAL A 45 -15.37 -3.05 14.47
C VAL A 45 -15.53 -4.33 15.29
N ARG A 46 -16.49 -4.34 16.23
CA ARG A 46 -16.79 -5.50 17.08
C ARG A 46 -17.11 -6.72 16.23
N ASP A 47 -18.01 -6.56 15.26
CA ASP A 47 -18.50 -7.65 14.43
C ASP A 47 -17.39 -8.14 13.48
N TYR A 48 -16.61 -7.22 12.91
CA TYR A 48 -15.45 -7.53 12.06
C TYR A 48 -14.36 -8.32 12.81
N LYS A 49 -14.02 -7.88 14.04
CA LYS A 49 -13.02 -8.55 14.88
C LYS A 49 -13.43 -9.98 15.23
N HIS A 50 -14.73 -10.21 15.41
CA HIS A 50 -15.24 -11.52 15.74
C HIS A 50 -15.26 -12.45 14.52
N TYR A 51 -15.84 -12.00 13.39
CA TYR A 51 -15.80 -12.72 12.11
C TYR A 51 -15.65 -11.77 10.92
N HIS A 52 -14.82 -12.13 9.94
CA HIS A 52 -14.79 -11.46 8.64
C HIS A 52 -14.33 -12.39 7.52
N LEU A 53 -14.49 -11.93 6.28
CA LEU A 53 -13.94 -12.62 5.10
C LEU A 53 -12.48 -12.23 4.91
N TYR A 54 -11.61 -13.18 4.62
CA TYR A 54 -10.27 -12.93 4.14
C TYR A 54 -10.30 -12.66 2.61
N PRO A 55 -9.63 -11.61 2.08
CA PRO A 55 -8.82 -10.59 2.74
C PRO A 55 -9.55 -9.22 2.83
N SER A 56 -10.73 -9.16 3.45
CA SER A 56 -11.50 -7.92 3.57
C SER A 56 -10.81 -6.87 4.47
N VAL A 57 -11.17 -5.60 4.28
CA VAL A 57 -10.63 -4.48 5.06
C VAL A 57 -11.77 -3.69 5.71
N ASN A 58 -11.69 -3.49 7.03
CA ASN A 58 -12.75 -2.83 7.78
C ASN A 58 -12.73 -1.29 7.71
N PHE A 59 -13.88 -0.72 7.37
CA PHE A 59 -14.20 0.71 7.36
C PHE A 59 -15.47 0.91 8.19
N PRO A 60 -15.39 0.80 9.51
CA PRO A 60 -16.55 0.65 10.40
C PRO A 60 -17.42 1.90 10.55
N ASN A 61 -17.01 3.04 9.99
CA ASN A 61 -17.72 4.30 10.14
C ASN A 61 -18.66 4.54 8.93
N PRO A 62 -19.98 4.64 9.14
CA PRO A 62 -20.92 4.95 8.08
C PRO A 62 -20.74 6.37 7.51
N ASN A 63 -20.15 7.27 8.31
CA ASN A 63 -19.67 8.57 7.83
C ASN A 63 -18.33 8.33 7.18
N PHE A 64 -18.36 8.23 5.86
CA PHE A 64 -17.23 8.10 4.95
C PHE A 64 -16.15 9.11 5.30
N ASP A 65 -15.21 8.67 6.15
CA ASP A 65 -14.15 9.52 6.62
C ASP A 65 -13.23 9.80 5.44
N SER A 66 -13.29 11.03 4.95
CA SER A 66 -12.44 11.53 3.86
C SER A 66 -10.95 11.26 4.12
N GLN A 67 -10.55 11.02 5.38
CA GLN A 67 -9.19 10.73 5.77
C GLN A 67 -8.70 9.37 5.27
N ARG A 68 -9.56 8.37 5.04
CA ARG A 68 -9.17 7.00 4.62
C ARG A 68 -9.37 6.69 3.14
N LEU A 69 -9.82 7.66 2.34
CA LEU A 69 -10.09 7.43 0.90
C LEU A 69 -8.85 7.11 0.08
N PHE A 70 -7.68 7.47 0.58
CA PHE A 70 -6.41 7.14 -0.06
C PHE A 70 -6.12 5.63 -0.05
N GLU A 71 -6.75 4.87 0.86
CA GLU A 71 -6.63 3.43 0.97
C GLU A 71 -7.51 2.67 -0.05
N LEU A 72 -8.50 3.35 -0.65
CA LEU A 72 -9.34 2.75 -1.67
C LEU A 72 -8.55 2.52 -2.97
N PRO A 73 -8.92 1.52 -3.79
CA PRO A 73 -8.30 1.32 -5.08
C PRO A 73 -8.67 2.47 -6.03
N ALA A 74 -8.04 2.43 -7.21
CA ALA A 74 -8.47 3.29 -8.30
C ALA A 74 -9.96 3.07 -8.61
N LYS A 75 -10.64 4.12 -9.04
CA LYS A 75 -12.09 4.10 -9.28
C LYS A 75 -12.52 3.08 -10.33
N THR A 76 -11.61 2.73 -11.25
CA THR A 76 -11.79 1.74 -12.30
C THR A 76 -11.65 0.29 -11.82
N VAL A 77 -11.21 0.08 -10.58
CA VAL A 77 -11.13 -1.26 -9.98
C VAL A 77 -12.44 -1.54 -9.25
N PRO A 78 -13.13 -2.66 -9.57
CA PRO A 78 -14.35 -3.02 -8.88
C PRO A 78 -14.16 -3.32 -7.39
N LEU A 79 -15.14 -2.91 -6.60
CA LEU A 79 -15.24 -3.14 -5.16
C LEU A 79 -16.46 -4.00 -4.83
N ASP A 80 -16.24 -4.98 -3.97
CA ASP A 80 -17.31 -5.68 -3.27
C ASP A 80 -17.44 -5.14 -1.86
N VAL A 81 -18.66 -4.83 -1.43
CA VAL A 81 -18.92 -4.10 -0.21
C VAL A 81 -19.79 -4.90 0.74
N LEU A 82 -19.27 -5.23 1.92
CA LEU A 82 -20.02 -5.87 3.00
C LEU A 82 -20.68 -4.79 3.85
N VAL A 83 -21.99 -4.90 4.05
CA VAL A 83 -22.79 -3.94 4.81
C VAL A 83 -23.55 -4.62 5.96
N PRO A 84 -23.68 -3.94 7.13
CA PRO A 84 -24.59 -4.37 8.18
C PRO A 84 -26.06 -4.12 7.76
N ASN A 85 -26.99 -4.59 8.59
CA ASN A 85 -28.39 -4.16 8.53
C ASN A 85 -28.64 -2.87 9.33
N ASP A 86 -29.69 -2.14 8.96
CA ASP A 86 -30.25 -1.05 9.75
C ASP A 86 -31.10 -1.57 10.93
N SER A 87 -31.61 -0.66 11.75
CA SER A 87 -32.46 -0.99 12.90
C SER A 87 -33.78 -1.70 12.55
N LEU A 88 -34.17 -1.69 11.26
CA LEU A 88 -35.36 -2.37 10.74
C LEU A 88 -35.00 -3.72 10.08
N GLY A 89 -33.74 -4.16 10.15
CA GLY A 89 -33.29 -5.42 9.57
C GLY A 89 -33.10 -5.39 8.05
N ARG A 90 -33.00 -4.21 7.45
CA ARG A 90 -32.77 -4.02 6.01
C ARG A 90 -31.29 -3.72 5.75
N PRO A 91 -30.72 -4.07 4.59
CA PRO A 91 -29.35 -3.72 4.26
C PRO A 91 -29.06 -2.22 4.39
N TYR A 92 -28.01 -1.85 5.13
CA TYR A 92 -27.59 -0.46 5.29
C TYR A 92 -26.74 -0.01 4.09
N LEU A 93 -27.41 0.45 3.03
CA LEU A 93 -26.78 0.72 1.73
C LEU A 93 -25.98 2.03 1.65
N ALA A 94 -26.13 2.94 2.63
CA ALA A 94 -25.60 4.30 2.54
C ALA A 94 -24.10 4.39 2.19
N PRO A 95 -23.19 3.59 2.78
CA PRO A 95 -21.77 3.67 2.45
C PRO A 95 -21.45 3.22 1.00
N ALA A 96 -22.15 2.19 0.51
CA ALA A 96 -21.98 1.70 -0.85
C ALA A 96 -22.51 2.70 -1.89
N LEU A 97 -23.65 3.33 -1.62
CA LEU A 97 -24.20 4.38 -2.49
C LEU A 97 -23.29 5.60 -2.56
N LEU A 98 -22.66 5.97 -1.44
CA LEU A 98 -21.72 7.09 -1.42
C LEU A 98 -20.43 6.80 -2.21
N LEU A 99 -19.93 5.57 -2.18
CA LEU A 99 -18.82 5.14 -3.04
C LEU A 99 -19.18 5.30 -4.51
N TYR A 100 -20.36 4.81 -4.88
CA TYR A 100 -20.90 4.94 -6.23
C TYR A 100 -21.04 6.41 -6.66
N ASP A 101 -21.62 7.26 -5.82
CA ASP A 101 -21.80 8.69 -6.09
C ASP A 101 -20.47 9.43 -6.26
N LYS A 102 -19.44 9.00 -5.53
CA LYS A 102 -18.07 9.52 -5.69
C LYS A 102 -17.33 8.90 -6.87
N GLY A 103 -17.92 7.96 -7.59
CA GLY A 103 -17.44 7.41 -8.85
C GLY A 103 -16.61 6.13 -8.72
N TRP A 104 -16.62 5.44 -7.60
CA TRP A 104 -16.05 4.09 -7.51
C TRP A 104 -17.01 3.06 -8.13
N LEU A 105 -16.44 2.07 -8.80
CA LEU A 105 -17.18 0.91 -9.28
C LEU A 105 -17.48 -0.03 -8.12
N VAL A 106 -18.77 -0.19 -7.81
CA VAL A 106 -19.27 -1.16 -6.82
C VAL A 106 -19.98 -2.27 -7.56
N ASP A 107 -19.48 -3.50 -7.47
CA ASP A 107 -20.05 -4.66 -8.19
C ASP A 107 -21.13 -5.34 -7.34
N HIS A 108 -20.79 -5.67 -6.10
CA HIS A 108 -21.72 -6.31 -5.16
C HIS A 108 -21.86 -5.51 -3.86
N ILE A 109 -23.10 -5.41 -3.40
CA ILE A 109 -23.43 -5.02 -2.02
C ILE A 109 -23.91 -6.28 -1.30
N VAL A 110 -23.07 -6.77 -0.40
CA VAL A 110 -23.25 -8.02 0.33
C VAL A 110 -23.77 -7.69 1.73
N PHE A 111 -25.05 -7.95 2.00
CA PHE A 111 -25.60 -7.69 3.33
C PHE A 111 -25.35 -8.87 4.26
N ILE A 112 -24.96 -8.55 5.49
CA ILE A 112 -24.66 -9.53 6.54
C ILE A 112 -25.81 -9.54 7.55
N GLN A 113 -26.53 -10.65 7.63
CA GLN A 113 -27.79 -10.72 8.36
C GLN A 113 -27.65 -10.50 9.86
N ASP A 114 -26.54 -10.94 10.44
CA ASP A 114 -26.27 -10.95 11.88
C ASP A 114 -25.48 -9.72 12.38
N SER A 115 -25.28 -8.71 11.53
CA SER A 115 -24.64 -7.45 11.89
C SER A 115 -25.62 -6.28 11.76
N CYS A 116 -25.61 -5.33 12.70
CA CYS A 116 -26.44 -4.13 12.63
C CYS A 116 -25.65 -2.85 12.94
N VAL A 117 -26.08 -1.73 12.37
CA VAL A 117 -25.59 -0.40 12.76
C VAL A 117 -26.08 -0.09 14.18
N GLU A 118 -25.19 0.38 15.05
CA GLU A 118 -25.58 0.81 16.39
C GLU A 118 -26.45 2.08 16.27
N SER A 119 -27.61 2.09 16.93
CA SER A 119 -28.44 3.29 17.01
C SER A 119 -27.74 4.30 17.92
N ASP A 120 -27.44 5.49 17.39
CA ASP A 120 -26.83 6.60 18.13
C ASP A 120 -27.58 6.85 19.45
N GLY A 121 -26.97 6.42 20.56
CA GLY A 121 -27.42 6.71 21.92
C GLY A 121 -28.47 5.75 22.48
N THR A 122 -28.04 4.61 23.02
CA THR A 122 -28.52 4.08 24.34
C THR A 122 -27.75 2.82 24.72
N SER A 123 -27.04 2.90 25.86
CA SER A 123 -26.54 1.82 26.73
C SER A 123 -25.61 0.74 26.15
N GLU A 124 -24.38 0.69 26.68
CA GLU A 124 -23.38 -0.38 26.58
C GLU A 124 -23.81 -1.74 27.20
N GLU A 125 -25.07 -1.92 27.59
CA GLU A 125 -25.53 -3.17 28.19
C GLU A 125 -26.94 -3.52 27.68
N SER A 126 -27.01 -4.23 26.55
CA SER A 126 -27.92 -5.39 26.37
C SER A 126 -27.82 -5.96 24.95
N THR A 127 -27.17 -7.11 24.83
CA THR A 127 -27.74 -8.34 24.27
C THR A 127 -26.69 -9.42 24.36
N ALA A 128 -26.52 -9.95 25.58
CA ALA A 128 -26.08 -11.32 25.73
C ALA A 128 -27.05 -12.22 24.95
N GLY A 129 -26.53 -12.98 23.99
CA GLY A 129 -27.18 -14.22 23.54
C GLY A 129 -28.11 -14.15 22.32
N LYS A 130 -27.84 -13.33 21.28
CA LYS A 130 -28.23 -13.78 19.92
C LYS A 130 -27.18 -14.77 19.45
N SER A 131 -27.61 -16.00 19.16
CA SER A 131 -26.74 -17.07 18.69
C SER A 131 -25.93 -16.60 17.48
N VAL A 132 -24.64 -16.46 17.73
CA VAL A 132 -23.58 -16.23 16.77
C VAL A 132 -23.65 -17.33 15.69
N GLY A 133 -23.82 -16.94 14.42
CA GLY A 133 -23.91 -17.87 13.29
C GLY A 133 -25.29 -18.00 12.62
N SER A 134 -26.15 -16.99 12.69
CA SER A 134 -27.45 -17.05 11.98
C SER A 134 -27.36 -16.81 10.48
N ASP A 135 -26.32 -16.12 9.98
CA ASP A 135 -26.13 -15.99 8.54
C ASP A 135 -25.54 -17.30 7.95
N PRO A 136 -26.28 -18.01 7.07
CA PRO A 136 -25.80 -19.26 6.47
C PRO A 136 -24.51 -19.07 5.65
N GLY A 137 -24.20 -17.83 5.25
CA GLY A 137 -23.00 -17.48 4.50
C GLY A 137 -21.71 -17.72 5.28
N TRP A 138 -21.71 -17.56 6.60
CA TRP A 138 -20.51 -17.83 7.41
C TRP A 138 -20.11 -19.30 7.42
N SER A 139 -21.10 -20.20 7.37
CA SER A 139 -20.83 -21.64 7.24
C SER A 139 -20.21 -21.98 5.89
N LEU A 140 -20.61 -21.30 4.82
CA LEU A 140 -20.00 -21.44 3.51
C LEU A 140 -18.59 -20.82 3.48
N ALA A 141 -18.40 -19.62 4.03
CA ALA A 141 -17.09 -18.98 4.14
C ALA A 141 -16.06 -19.87 4.86
N ARG A 142 -16.49 -20.55 5.94
CA ARG A 142 -15.69 -21.54 6.65
C ARG A 142 -15.29 -22.71 5.76
N LYS A 143 -16.23 -23.30 5.01
CA LYS A 143 -15.96 -24.40 4.07
C LYS A 143 -15.01 -23.99 2.95
N LEU A 144 -15.08 -22.73 2.51
CA LEU A 144 -14.21 -22.17 1.47
C LEU A 144 -12.82 -21.75 2.01
N GLY A 145 -12.61 -21.79 3.33
CA GLY A 145 -11.35 -21.40 3.96
C GLY A 145 -11.10 -19.89 3.97
N VAL A 146 -12.14 -19.08 3.77
CA VAL A 146 -12.06 -17.61 3.72
C VAL A 146 -12.63 -16.94 4.96
N LEU A 147 -13.13 -17.70 5.94
CA LEU A 147 -13.56 -17.15 7.21
C LEU A 147 -12.36 -16.93 8.14
N VAL A 148 -12.23 -15.71 8.64
CA VAL A 148 -11.40 -15.36 9.80
C VAL A 148 -12.31 -15.28 11.02
N HIS A 149 -11.95 -15.99 12.10
CA HIS A 149 -12.66 -15.99 13.37
C HIS A 149 -11.68 -15.68 14.50
N ASP A 150 -11.96 -14.63 15.27
CA ASP A 150 -11.11 -14.14 16.37
C ASP A 150 -9.63 -13.96 15.94
N GLY A 151 -9.43 -13.49 14.70
CA GLY A 151 -8.12 -13.28 14.10
C GLY A 151 -7.47 -14.51 13.46
N TYR A 152 -8.12 -15.68 13.45
CA TYR A 152 -7.56 -16.90 12.86
C TYR A 152 -8.38 -17.39 11.66
N LEU A 153 -7.68 -17.77 10.60
CA LEU A 153 -8.25 -18.53 9.49
C LEU A 153 -8.62 -19.95 9.93
N CYS A 154 -9.50 -20.60 9.16
CA CYS A 154 -9.98 -21.96 9.42
C CYS A 154 -8.87 -23.03 9.46
N ASN A 155 -7.73 -22.76 8.83
CA ASN A 155 -6.54 -23.62 8.84
C ASN A 155 -5.59 -23.34 10.04
N GLY A 156 -5.99 -22.48 10.99
CA GLY A 156 -5.19 -22.10 12.15
C GLY A 156 -4.15 -21.01 11.89
N VAL A 157 -4.08 -20.46 10.68
CA VAL A 157 -3.17 -19.35 10.35
C VAL A 157 -3.72 -18.05 10.94
N LEU A 158 -2.91 -17.35 11.72
CA LEU A 158 -3.23 -16.02 12.21
C LEU A 158 -3.34 -15.05 11.03
N ASP A 159 -4.48 -14.38 10.91
CA ASP A 159 -4.60 -13.23 10.04
C ASP A 159 -3.92 -12.02 10.70
N GLN A 160 -2.79 -11.60 10.14
CA GLN A 160 -2.07 -10.45 10.67
C GLN A 160 -2.73 -9.12 10.30
N GLY A 161 -3.82 -9.13 9.51
CA GLY A 161 -4.56 -7.92 9.17
C GLY A 161 -3.82 -6.99 8.21
N HIS A 162 -2.81 -7.51 7.49
CA HIS A 162 -1.98 -6.74 6.57
C HIS A 162 -2.61 -6.59 5.17
N HIS A 163 -3.94 -6.48 5.11
CA HIS A 163 -4.70 -6.38 3.86
C HIS A 163 -4.83 -4.92 3.44
N VAL A 164 -4.63 -4.66 2.16
CA VAL A 164 -4.81 -3.34 1.55
C VAL A 164 -5.73 -3.46 0.36
N LEU A 165 -6.60 -2.47 0.17
CA LEU A 165 -7.53 -2.45 -0.97
C LEU A 165 -6.87 -1.90 -2.23
N PHE A 166 -5.69 -1.29 -2.11
CA PHE A 166 -4.97 -0.69 -3.19
C PHE A 166 -3.79 -1.55 -3.69
N ASP A 167 -3.45 -1.36 -4.95
CA ASP A 167 -2.23 -1.86 -5.56
C ASP A 167 -1.19 -0.73 -5.66
N PRO A 168 0.11 -1.06 -5.69
CA PRO A 168 1.16 -0.08 -5.89
C PRO A 168 1.14 0.34 -7.37
N CYS A 169 2.02 1.27 -7.76
CA CYS A 169 2.18 1.61 -9.16
C CYS A 169 2.50 0.37 -10.01
N PRO A 170 1.97 0.29 -11.24
CA PRO A 170 2.15 -0.88 -12.12
C PRO A 170 3.63 -1.26 -12.31
N SER A 171 4.51 -0.27 -12.46
CA SER A 171 5.96 -0.47 -12.58
C SER A 171 6.58 -1.17 -11.37
N LEU A 172 6.21 -0.78 -10.15
CA LEU A 172 6.70 -1.47 -8.95
C LEU A 172 6.12 -2.89 -8.87
N HIS A 173 4.82 -3.04 -9.17
CA HIS A 173 4.15 -4.34 -9.14
C HIS A 173 4.81 -5.36 -10.08
N ARG A 174 5.07 -4.98 -11.34
CA ARG A 174 5.66 -5.87 -12.37
C ARG A 174 7.10 -6.25 -12.05
N SER A 175 7.88 -5.34 -11.46
CA SER A 175 9.34 -5.47 -11.37
C SER A 175 9.84 -6.01 -10.03
N ILE A 176 9.08 -5.86 -8.95
CA ILE A 176 9.63 -6.09 -7.60
C ILE A 176 10.18 -7.52 -7.45
N ALA A 177 9.51 -8.55 -7.96
CA ALA A 177 10.01 -9.92 -7.82
C ALA A 177 11.40 -10.13 -8.47
N GLN A 178 11.65 -9.48 -9.61
CA GLN A 178 12.95 -9.55 -10.30
C GLN A 178 14.02 -8.73 -9.57
N ILE A 179 13.66 -7.56 -9.04
CA ILE A 179 14.54 -6.74 -8.18
C ILE A 179 14.98 -7.58 -6.97
N GLU A 180 14.05 -8.23 -6.29
CA GLU A 180 14.33 -9.05 -5.11
C GLU A 180 15.28 -10.23 -5.45
N VAL A 181 15.07 -10.91 -6.58
CA VAL A 181 15.98 -11.98 -7.06
C VAL A 181 17.39 -11.42 -7.31
N ALA A 182 17.49 -10.29 -8.01
CA ALA A 182 18.75 -9.67 -8.35
C ALA A 182 19.52 -9.15 -7.13
N LEU A 183 18.83 -8.61 -6.12
CA LEU A 183 19.41 -8.18 -4.85
C LEU A 183 19.89 -9.38 -4.03
N GLY A 184 19.09 -10.46 -3.98
CA GLY A 184 19.46 -11.69 -3.29
C GLY A 184 20.74 -12.34 -3.81
N GLN A 185 21.00 -12.24 -5.12
CA GLN A 185 22.25 -12.70 -5.74
C GLN A 185 23.48 -11.89 -5.32
N VAL A 186 23.30 -10.63 -4.91
CA VAL A 186 24.41 -9.72 -4.56
C VAL A 186 24.65 -9.69 -3.06
N LYS A 187 23.61 -9.45 -2.25
CA LYS A 187 23.77 -9.17 -0.82
C LYS A 187 23.75 -10.42 0.06
N GLY A 188 23.16 -11.53 -0.38
CA GLY A 188 22.93 -12.73 0.44
C GLY A 188 21.91 -12.52 1.57
N ASP A 189 21.94 -11.35 2.22
CA ASP A 189 20.98 -10.87 3.20
C ASP A 189 19.64 -10.49 2.55
N LYS A 190 18.57 -10.79 3.29
CA LYS A 190 17.17 -10.61 2.88
C LYS A 190 16.53 -9.34 3.45
N ASN A 191 17.34 -8.44 4.02
CA ASN A 191 16.89 -7.16 4.55
C ASN A 191 17.32 -6.05 3.60
N TRP A 192 16.35 -5.39 2.97
CA TRP A 192 16.61 -4.38 1.94
C TRP A 192 16.01 -3.04 2.30
N MET A 193 16.70 -1.98 1.89
CA MET A 193 16.30 -0.60 2.18
C MET A 193 15.73 0.07 0.94
N VAL A 194 14.57 0.72 1.10
CA VAL A 194 13.94 1.54 0.04
C VAL A 194 13.83 3.00 0.48
N CYS A 195 14.08 3.93 -0.43
CA CYS A 195 13.74 5.35 -0.27
C CYS A 195 12.64 5.73 -1.26
N ASP A 196 11.51 6.23 -0.78
CA ASP A 196 10.39 6.70 -1.58
C ASP A 196 10.33 8.23 -1.58
N LEU A 197 10.70 8.84 -2.71
CA LEU A 197 10.77 10.28 -2.90
C LEU A 197 9.40 10.82 -3.35
N GLY A 198 8.84 11.71 -2.55
CA GLY A 198 7.48 12.20 -2.77
C GLY A 198 6.45 11.11 -2.49
N CYS A 199 6.61 10.40 -1.36
CA CYS A 199 5.82 9.19 -1.06
C CYS A 199 4.31 9.45 -0.90
N GLY A 200 3.89 10.71 -0.79
CA GLY A 200 2.49 11.12 -0.73
C GLY A 200 1.77 10.48 0.46
N SER A 201 0.81 9.59 0.15
CA SER A 201 0.07 8.82 1.17
C SER A 201 0.66 7.44 1.46
N GLY A 202 1.84 7.14 0.91
CA GLY A 202 2.66 5.98 1.28
C GLY A 202 2.18 4.65 0.71
N ARG A 203 1.32 4.64 -0.32
CA ARG A 203 0.78 3.41 -0.91
C ARG A 203 1.89 2.47 -1.37
N ASP A 204 2.77 2.94 -2.25
CA ASP A 204 3.90 2.14 -2.77
C ASP A 204 4.85 1.70 -1.65
N LEU A 205 5.28 2.63 -0.82
CA LEU A 205 6.17 2.40 0.32
C LEU A 205 5.63 1.33 1.28
N VAL A 206 4.40 1.52 1.77
CA VAL A 206 3.80 0.63 2.77
C VAL A 206 3.46 -0.71 2.14
N TRP A 207 2.97 -0.74 0.89
CA TRP A 207 2.77 -1.99 0.17
C TRP A 207 4.08 -2.78 0.10
N LEU A 208 5.20 -2.14 -0.24
CA LEU A 208 6.49 -2.80 -0.33
C LEU A 208 6.96 -3.32 1.03
N CYS A 209 6.94 -2.48 2.07
CA CYS A 209 7.35 -2.85 3.42
C CYS A 209 6.50 -3.98 4.02
N THR A 210 5.21 -4.08 3.64
CA THR A 210 4.28 -5.11 4.13
C THR A 210 4.22 -6.36 3.24
N ARG A 211 4.94 -6.39 2.11
CA ARG A 211 4.81 -7.43 1.08
C ARG A 211 5.12 -8.85 1.57
N HIS A 212 6.10 -9.02 2.45
CA HIS A 212 6.54 -10.35 2.90
C HIS A 212 5.50 -11.09 3.73
N TRP A 213 4.75 -10.38 4.57
CA TRP A 213 3.62 -10.96 5.31
C TRP A 213 2.54 -11.50 4.39
N ARG A 214 2.25 -10.79 3.29
CA ARG A 214 1.25 -11.19 2.30
C ARG A 214 1.66 -12.41 1.47
N ARG A 215 2.96 -12.68 1.35
CA ARG A 215 3.44 -13.94 0.75
C ARG A 215 3.35 -15.09 1.75
N SER A 216 3.70 -14.84 3.01
CA SER A 216 3.66 -15.85 4.07
C SER A 216 2.26 -16.41 4.32
N SER A 217 1.20 -15.61 4.16
CA SER A 217 -0.19 -16.07 4.34
C SER A 217 -0.71 -17.00 3.24
N THR A 218 -0.03 -17.09 2.09
CA THR A 218 -0.48 -17.89 0.94
C THR A 218 0.10 -19.30 0.87
N THR A 219 1.06 -19.63 1.74
CA THR A 219 1.66 -20.96 1.87
C THR A 219 1.49 -21.45 3.31
N PRO A 220 0.64 -22.44 3.57
CA PRO A 220 0.56 -23.06 4.90
C PRO A 220 1.87 -23.81 5.16
N SER A 221 2.80 -23.20 5.88
CA SER A 221 3.90 -23.94 6.48
C SER A 221 3.49 -24.35 7.89
N PRO A 222 3.51 -25.65 8.24
CA PRO A 222 2.97 -26.18 9.50
C PRO A 222 3.85 -25.91 10.73
N ALA A 223 4.73 -24.90 10.69
CA ALA A 223 5.62 -24.56 11.79
C ALA A 223 5.25 -23.20 12.39
N LEU A 224 4.30 -23.20 13.33
CA LEU A 224 4.21 -22.17 14.37
C LEU A 224 5.42 -22.31 15.30
N SER A 225 6.58 -21.78 14.90
CA SER A 225 7.67 -21.45 15.81
C SER A 225 8.75 -20.63 15.08
N ASP A 226 8.83 -19.34 15.40
CA ASP A 226 10.05 -18.49 15.46
C ASP A 226 11.11 -18.49 14.34
N SER A 227 10.93 -19.17 13.22
CA SER A 227 11.87 -19.04 12.09
C SER A 227 11.47 -17.83 11.25
N LYS A 228 12.25 -16.74 11.37
CA LYS A 228 12.33 -15.60 10.44
C LYS A 228 11.82 -15.99 9.04
N SER A 229 10.79 -15.28 8.56
CA SER A 229 10.21 -15.56 7.25
C SER A 229 11.33 -15.68 6.21
N ASN A 230 11.30 -16.72 5.38
CA ASN A 230 12.28 -16.90 4.31
C ASN A 230 12.11 -15.85 3.18
N TYR A 231 11.18 -14.91 3.36
CA TYR A 231 10.90 -13.82 2.44
C TYR A 231 11.75 -12.59 2.78
N PRO A 232 12.10 -11.81 1.75
CA PRO A 232 12.80 -10.57 1.96
C PRO A 232 11.97 -9.53 2.69
N GLN A 233 12.57 -8.90 3.69
CA GLN A 233 12.00 -7.82 4.46
C GLN A 233 12.50 -6.48 3.93
N TRP A 234 11.55 -5.60 3.63
CA TRP A 234 11.83 -4.23 3.21
C TRP A 234 11.68 -3.26 4.38
N TYR A 235 12.64 -2.35 4.49
CA TYR A 235 12.63 -1.21 5.39
C TYR A 235 12.61 0.06 4.55
N GLY A 236 11.64 0.93 4.79
CA GLY A 236 11.34 2.05 3.92
C GLY A 236 11.51 3.41 4.58
N LEU A 237 12.19 4.32 3.89
CA LEU A 237 12.17 5.74 4.18
C LEU A 237 11.21 6.47 3.23
N GLY A 238 10.15 7.04 3.77
CA GLY A 238 9.25 7.92 3.03
C GLY A 238 9.62 9.39 3.22
N VAL A 239 9.82 10.12 2.11
CA VAL A 239 10.12 11.55 2.14
C VAL A 239 9.04 12.33 1.40
N ASP A 240 8.42 13.30 2.08
CA ASP A 240 7.45 14.19 1.42
C ASP A 240 7.42 15.59 2.07
N ALA A 241 6.97 16.59 1.31
CA ALA A 241 6.73 17.95 1.80
C ALA A 241 5.31 18.12 2.36
N VAL A 242 4.39 17.22 2.01
CA VAL A 242 2.96 17.26 2.36
C VAL A 242 2.75 16.50 3.67
N LEU A 243 2.71 17.25 4.78
CA LEU A 243 2.52 16.69 6.12
C LEU A 243 1.26 15.83 6.26
N GLY A 244 0.16 16.21 5.60
CA GLY A 244 -1.07 15.41 5.58
C GLY A 244 -0.88 14.05 4.90
N GLY A 245 0.01 13.95 3.91
CA GLY A 245 0.40 12.69 3.29
C GLY A 245 1.18 11.80 4.26
N LEU A 246 2.19 12.37 4.91
CA LEU A 246 2.99 11.65 5.92
C LEU A 246 2.16 11.13 7.09
N ARG A 247 1.19 11.92 7.57
CA ARG A 247 0.24 11.48 8.61
C ARG A 247 -0.60 10.29 8.16
N ARG A 248 -1.05 10.27 6.89
CA ARG A 248 -1.75 9.12 6.30
C ARG A 248 -0.85 7.89 6.20
N VAL A 249 0.43 8.06 5.86
CA VAL A 249 1.40 6.95 5.89
C VAL A 249 1.52 6.38 7.30
N ARG A 250 1.66 7.23 8.31
CA ARG A 250 1.80 6.80 9.71
C ARG A 250 0.55 6.05 10.20
N GLN A 251 -0.64 6.57 9.89
CA GLN A 251 -1.91 5.91 10.18
C GLN A 251 -1.98 4.54 9.52
N LEU A 252 -1.65 4.45 8.23
CA LEU A 252 -1.67 3.20 7.48
C LEU A 252 -0.68 2.17 8.04
N THR A 253 0.56 2.58 8.36
CA THR A 253 1.55 1.67 8.96
C THR A 253 1.15 1.19 10.35
N PHE A 254 0.46 2.03 11.12
CA PHE A 254 -0.07 1.64 12.43
C PHE A 254 -1.18 0.59 12.28
N GLN A 255 -2.11 0.80 11.35
CA GLN A 255 -3.20 -0.15 11.06
C GLN A 255 -2.67 -1.51 10.57
N LEU A 256 -1.61 -1.50 9.76
CA LEU A 256 -1.00 -2.72 9.22
C LEU A 256 0.12 -3.28 10.10
N ASN A 257 0.24 -2.84 11.36
CA ASN A 257 1.27 -3.28 12.31
C ASN A 257 2.70 -3.29 11.73
N SER A 258 3.03 -2.30 10.90
CA SER A 258 4.27 -2.21 10.13
C SER A 258 5.06 -0.92 10.43
N SER A 259 4.77 -0.27 11.54
CA SER A 259 5.39 1.01 11.94
C SER A 259 6.92 0.89 12.05
N ASP A 260 7.43 -0.26 12.49
CA ASP A 260 8.87 -0.50 12.66
C ASP A 260 9.63 -0.65 11.33
N ASN A 261 8.90 -0.90 10.24
CA ASN A 261 9.48 -1.04 8.91
C ASN A 261 9.52 0.29 8.14
N VAL A 262 8.88 1.34 8.65
CA VAL A 262 8.72 2.60 7.92
C VAL A 262 9.14 3.79 8.76
N THR A 263 10.17 4.48 8.27
CA THR A 263 10.64 5.77 8.78
C THR A 263 10.13 6.87 7.86
N LEU A 264 9.64 7.97 8.44
CA LEU A 264 9.11 9.11 7.70
C LEU A 264 9.97 10.33 7.94
N CYS A 265 10.14 11.12 6.88
CA CYS A 265 10.82 12.40 6.96
C CYS A 265 10.04 13.48 6.21
N HIS A 266 9.84 14.62 6.87
CA HIS A 266 9.30 15.80 6.23
C HIS A 266 10.43 16.53 5.49
N GLY A 267 10.48 16.35 4.18
CA GLY A 267 11.49 16.92 3.29
C GLY A 267 10.92 18.01 2.39
N LYS A 268 11.64 19.13 2.25
CA LYS A 268 11.34 20.16 1.24
C LYS A 268 12.31 20.06 0.08
N PHE A 269 11.75 20.00 -1.12
CA PHE A 269 12.49 19.98 -2.38
C PHE A 269 12.58 21.41 -2.92
N HIS A 270 13.79 21.95 -3.01
CA HIS A 270 14.04 23.31 -3.50
C HIS A 270 14.40 23.27 -4.99
N TYR A 271 13.71 24.06 -5.81
CA TYR A 271 13.82 24.07 -7.28
C TYR A 271 15.25 24.17 -7.82
N ASP A 272 16.14 24.87 -7.11
CA ASP A 272 17.52 25.10 -7.53
C ASP A 272 18.54 24.46 -6.57
N GLY A 273 18.11 23.56 -5.67
CA GLY A 273 18.92 23.22 -4.51
C GLY A 273 18.72 21.81 -3.94
N PRO A 274 19.45 21.51 -2.85
CA PRO A 274 19.42 20.21 -2.21
C PRO A 274 18.07 19.95 -1.52
N LEU A 275 17.76 18.67 -1.32
CA LEU A 275 16.71 18.24 -0.39
C LEU A 275 17.04 18.74 1.02
N ARG A 276 16.10 19.45 1.65
CA ARG A 276 16.21 19.87 3.06
C ARG A 276 15.23 19.08 3.92
N LEU A 277 15.76 18.36 4.91
CA LEU A 277 14.97 17.60 5.86
C LEU A 277 14.65 18.46 7.10
N LYS A 278 13.42 18.38 7.60
CA LYS A 278 13.04 18.92 8.90
C LYS A 278 13.36 17.94 10.02
N SER A 279 13.56 18.45 11.24
CA SER A 279 13.82 17.60 12.40
C SER A 279 12.64 16.65 12.65
N PRO A 280 12.87 15.37 12.99
CA PRO A 280 11.84 14.51 13.55
C PRO A 280 11.19 15.09 14.82
N LEU A 281 11.93 15.94 15.55
CA LEU A 281 11.45 16.63 16.76
C LEU A 281 10.43 17.75 16.45
N ASP A 282 10.45 18.29 15.23
CA ASP A 282 9.54 19.37 14.81
C ASP A 282 8.11 18.84 14.52
N CYS A 283 7.92 17.52 14.49
CA CYS A 283 6.64 16.86 14.23
C CYS A 283 6.50 15.60 15.12
N PRO A 284 6.12 15.75 16.42
CA PRO A 284 5.96 14.63 17.35
C PRO A 284 5.01 13.53 16.84
N ASP A 285 3.96 13.92 16.09
CA ASP A 285 3.01 13.01 15.45
C ASP A 285 3.65 12.06 14.42
N LEU A 286 4.88 12.36 13.97
CA LEU A 286 5.64 11.55 13.03
C LEU A 286 6.84 10.85 13.69
N ALA A 287 6.93 10.83 15.03
CA ALA A 287 8.01 10.19 15.76
C ALA A 287 8.29 8.79 15.20
N ASN A 288 9.55 8.56 14.82
CA ASN A 288 9.99 7.27 14.28
C ASN A 288 10.27 6.32 15.45
N PRO A 289 10.00 5.01 15.29
CA PRO A 289 10.32 4.03 16.32
C PRO A 289 11.83 4.02 16.57
N SER A 290 12.21 4.07 17.85
CA SER A 290 13.61 4.18 18.29
C SER A 290 14.50 3.03 17.81
N ASN A 291 13.90 1.87 17.51
CA ASN A 291 14.60 0.65 17.09
C ASN A 291 14.60 0.44 15.56
N SER A 292 14.18 1.42 14.75
CA SER A 292 14.22 1.29 13.28
C SER A 292 15.65 1.10 12.77
N PRO A 293 15.93 0.14 11.88
CA PRO A 293 17.24 0.00 11.24
C PRO A 293 17.58 1.21 10.34
N LEU A 294 16.60 2.09 10.08
CA LEU A 294 16.77 3.34 9.32
C LEU A 294 17.11 4.55 10.21
N SER A 295 17.15 4.39 11.54
CA SER A 295 17.47 5.49 12.47
C SER A 295 18.88 6.06 12.25
N THR A 296 19.81 5.28 11.68
CA THR A 296 21.17 5.73 11.31
C THR A 296 21.24 6.38 9.93
N THR A 297 20.26 6.14 9.06
CA THR A 297 20.18 6.68 7.69
C THR A 297 19.86 8.18 7.67
N ILE A 298 19.24 8.68 8.74
CA ILE A 298 18.99 10.10 8.99
C ILE A 298 19.99 10.57 10.06
N THR A 299 21.15 11.08 9.64
CA THR A 299 22.11 11.68 10.59
C THR A 299 21.72 13.13 10.87
N THR A 300 21.13 13.36 12.04
CA THR A 300 21.00 14.70 12.64
C THR A 300 22.28 14.94 13.44
N GLU A 301 23.16 15.87 13.05
CA GLU A 301 24.22 16.31 13.97
C GLU A 301 23.54 17.06 15.13
N MET A 302 23.35 16.34 16.25
CA MET A 302 22.42 16.70 17.32
C MET A 302 22.91 17.84 18.24
N SER A 303 24.13 18.34 18.04
CA SER A 303 24.81 19.24 19.00
C SER A 303 24.67 20.74 18.71
N THR A 304 24.02 21.17 17.62
CA THR A 304 23.90 22.60 17.26
C THR A 304 22.60 22.95 16.55
N LEU A 305 21.44 22.47 17.02
CA LEU A 305 20.16 22.84 16.41
C LEU A 305 19.71 24.26 16.84
N PRO A 306 19.53 25.22 15.91
CA PRO A 306 18.85 26.47 16.20
C PRO A 306 17.34 26.23 16.31
N THR A 307 16.69 26.88 17.28
CA THR A 307 15.24 26.92 17.40
C THR A 307 14.62 27.64 16.19
N LEU A 308 13.59 27.02 15.59
CA LEU A 308 12.70 27.53 14.53
C LEU A 308 13.33 28.47 13.47
N GLY A 309 13.70 27.88 12.33
CA GLY A 309 13.85 28.63 11.08
C GLY A 309 15.08 28.25 10.25
N THR A 310 14.82 27.65 9.10
CA THR A 310 15.63 27.73 7.86
C THR A 310 16.96 27.00 7.71
N GLU A 311 17.64 26.51 8.74
CA GLU A 311 18.89 25.75 8.54
C GLU A 311 18.66 24.23 8.34
N PRO A 312 19.45 23.54 7.49
CA PRO A 312 19.27 22.14 7.15
C PRO A 312 19.61 21.23 8.35
N ILE A 313 18.67 20.36 8.76
CA ILE A 313 18.80 19.61 10.01
C ILE A 313 19.26 18.15 9.82
N ALA A 314 19.27 17.60 8.61
CA ALA A 314 19.90 16.29 8.37
C ALA A 314 20.25 16.11 6.90
N THR A 315 21.32 15.35 6.62
CA THR A 315 21.59 14.83 5.27
C THR A 315 21.09 13.41 5.17
N LEU A 316 20.50 13.06 4.02
CA LEU A 316 20.12 11.68 3.76
C LEU A 316 21.37 10.89 3.37
N GLN A 317 21.78 9.95 4.23
CA GLN A 317 22.92 9.07 3.98
C GLN A 317 22.43 7.77 3.34
N GLY A 318 22.89 7.47 2.13
CA GLY A 318 22.72 6.17 1.50
C GLY A 318 23.68 5.13 2.10
N PRO A 319 23.67 3.88 1.60
CA PRO A 319 23.02 3.49 0.35
C PRO A 319 21.72 2.67 0.52
N PHE A 320 20.74 2.92 -0.36
CA PHE A 320 19.47 2.19 -0.51
C PHE A 320 19.57 1.13 -1.60
N ASP A 321 18.88 0.01 -1.40
CA ASP A 321 18.74 -1.05 -2.41
C ASP A 321 17.79 -0.66 -3.54
N LEU A 322 16.82 0.20 -3.23
CA LEU A 322 15.84 0.72 -4.18
C LEU A 322 15.53 2.19 -3.87
N VAL A 323 15.54 3.04 -4.89
CA VAL A 323 15.00 4.40 -4.82
C VAL A 323 13.77 4.48 -5.72
N LEU A 324 12.63 4.86 -5.14
CA LEU A 324 11.37 5.07 -5.83
C LEU A 324 11.13 6.56 -6.09
N ALA A 325 10.61 6.86 -7.27
CA ALA A 325 10.08 8.18 -7.63
C ALA A 325 8.80 8.00 -8.44
N ILE A 326 7.66 7.89 -7.76
CA ILE A 326 6.36 7.58 -8.36
C ILE A 326 5.49 8.83 -8.38
N ARG A 327 5.07 9.26 -9.57
CA ARG A 327 4.32 10.52 -9.80
C ARG A 327 4.99 11.74 -9.16
N PHE A 328 6.32 11.66 -9.03
CA PHE A 328 7.18 12.66 -8.43
C PHE A 328 8.31 12.98 -9.41
N LEU A 329 8.66 14.26 -9.52
CA LEU A 329 9.78 14.72 -10.33
C LEU A 329 10.46 15.91 -9.66
N HIS A 330 11.76 15.76 -9.40
CA HIS A 330 12.62 16.83 -8.92
C HIS A 330 13.97 16.77 -9.62
N ARG A 331 14.04 17.37 -10.82
CA ARG A 331 15.20 17.28 -11.70
C ARG A 331 16.56 17.50 -11.02
N PRO A 332 16.76 18.52 -10.15
CA PRO A 332 18.06 18.70 -9.50
C PRO A 332 18.54 17.48 -8.70
N LEU A 333 17.63 16.70 -8.10
CA LEU A 333 18.03 15.49 -7.35
C LEU A 333 18.57 14.41 -8.28
N PHE A 334 18.00 14.27 -9.47
CA PHE A 334 18.43 13.28 -10.45
C PHE A 334 19.65 13.77 -11.23
N SER A 335 19.60 14.99 -11.80
CA SER A 335 20.64 15.51 -12.69
C SER A 335 21.94 15.89 -11.98
N GLN A 336 21.91 16.25 -10.70
CA GLN A 336 23.11 16.56 -9.91
C GLN A 336 23.72 15.35 -9.19
N GLY A 337 23.24 14.14 -9.52
CA GLY A 337 23.77 12.87 -8.99
C GLY A 337 23.46 12.60 -7.51
N GLN A 338 22.51 13.33 -6.91
CA GLN A 338 22.14 13.08 -5.51
C GLN A 338 21.47 11.71 -5.34
N VAL A 339 20.53 11.38 -6.23
CA VAL A 339 19.90 10.05 -6.27
C VAL A 339 20.94 8.96 -6.54
N ASP A 340 21.88 9.21 -7.46
CA ASP A 340 22.95 8.24 -7.73
C ASP A 340 23.79 7.90 -6.47
N ARG A 341 24.15 8.90 -5.67
CA ARG A 341 24.86 8.69 -4.39
C ARG A 341 24.07 7.89 -3.38
N TRP A 342 22.74 7.92 -3.46
CA TRP A 342 21.86 7.17 -2.58
C TRP A 342 21.67 5.72 -3.00
N VAL A 343 21.86 5.38 -4.27
CA VAL A 343 21.65 4.01 -4.76
C VAL A 343 22.89 3.17 -4.47
N ALA A 344 22.69 2.05 -3.78
CA ALA A 344 23.74 1.07 -3.51
C ALA A 344 24.33 0.51 -4.82
N PRO A 345 25.62 0.15 -4.87
CA PRO A 345 26.13 -0.70 -5.94
C PRO A 345 25.28 -1.98 -6.06
N GLY A 346 24.78 -2.28 -7.26
CA GLY A 346 23.84 -3.38 -7.51
C GLY A 346 22.37 -3.08 -7.19
N GLY A 347 22.07 -1.93 -6.57
CA GLY A 347 20.73 -1.43 -6.26
C GLY A 347 20.04 -0.79 -7.46
N PHE A 348 18.83 -0.27 -7.25
CA PHE A 348 17.91 0.11 -8.31
C PHE A 348 17.34 1.52 -8.16
N VAL A 349 17.05 2.15 -9.30
CA VAL A 349 16.17 3.32 -9.40
C VAL A 349 14.95 2.91 -10.19
N LEU A 350 13.77 3.10 -9.61
CA LEU A 350 12.49 2.92 -10.28
C LEU A 350 11.74 4.25 -10.28
N CYS A 351 11.50 4.79 -11.48
CA CYS A 351 10.75 6.01 -11.67
C CYS A 351 9.54 5.74 -12.56
N SER A 352 8.37 6.21 -12.14
CA SER A 352 7.17 6.17 -12.97
C SER A 352 6.43 7.48 -12.79
N THR A 353 6.62 8.43 -13.71
CA THR A 353 6.08 9.79 -13.58
C THR A 353 5.62 10.33 -14.92
N PHE A 354 4.81 11.39 -14.90
CA PHE A 354 4.18 11.94 -16.09
C PHE A 354 5.20 12.32 -17.14
N VAL A 355 4.89 12.07 -18.40
CA VAL A 355 5.74 12.40 -19.55
C VAL A 355 5.05 13.46 -20.41
N GLU A 356 5.85 14.32 -21.02
CA GLU A 356 5.43 15.25 -22.06
C GLU A 356 5.69 14.58 -23.41
N THR A 357 4.64 14.16 -24.10
CA THR A 357 4.71 13.60 -25.46
C THR A 357 3.61 14.25 -26.32
N PRO A 358 3.93 14.69 -27.55
CA PRO A 358 2.92 15.17 -28.48
C PRO A 358 1.90 14.11 -28.90
N GLU A 359 2.29 12.83 -28.94
CA GLU A 359 1.38 11.73 -29.30
C GLU A 359 0.32 11.49 -28.22
N HIS A 360 0.67 11.74 -26.97
CA HIS A 360 -0.16 11.42 -25.80
C HIS A 360 -0.18 12.57 -24.79
N PRO A 361 -0.88 13.67 -25.09
CA PRO A 361 -0.88 14.85 -24.24
C PRO A 361 -1.63 14.58 -22.94
N ASN A 362 -0.93 14.75 -21.81
CA ASN A 362 -1.55 14.78 -20.50
C ASN A 362 -2.19 16.16 -20.24
N GLU A 363 -3.41 16.20 -19.72
CA GLU A 363 -4.01 17.47 -19.25
C GLU A 363 -3.37 17.92 -17.92
N HIS A 364 -3.10 16.97 -17.02
CA HIS A 364 -2.55 17.21 -15.68
C HIS A 364 -1.50 16.16 -15.27
N PRO A 365 -0.51 16.51 -14.43
CA PRO A 365 -0.21 17.84 -13.88
C PRO A 365 0.25 18.81 -14.97
N GLN A 366 0.06 20.12 -14.81
CA GLN A 366 0.43 21.10 -15.85
C GLN A 366 1.89 21.55 -15.74
N GLY A 367 2.53 21.68 -16.90
CA GLY A 367 3.83 22.33 -17.07
C GLY A 367 5.05 21.39 -16.97
N PRO A 368 6.20 21.84 -17.52
CA PRO A 368 7.37 21.00 -17.72
C PRO A 368 8.02 20.58 -16.40
N LYS A 369 7.81 21.33 -15.31
CA LYS A 369 8.36 21.00 -13.98
C LYS A 369 7.90 19.64 -13.43
N HIS A 370 6.73 19.17 -13.85
CA HIS A 370 6.09 17.95 -13.34
C HIS A 370 6.04 16.81 -14.36
N ARG A 371 6.60 17.02 -15.55
CA ARG A 371 6.57 16.07 -16.66
C ARG A 371 7.96 15.85 -17.20
N LEU A 372 8.37 14.61 -17.36
CA LEU A 372 9.63 14.25 -18.01
C LEU A 372 9.58 14.55 -19.51
N GLN A 373 10.72 14.93 -20.05
CA GLN A 373 10.97 14.82 -21.48
C GLN A 373 11.46 13.38 -21.78
N PRO A 374 11.11 12.83 -22.96
CA PRO A 374 11.61 11.52 -23.37
C PRO A 374 13.15 11.45 -23.30
N GLY A 375 13.68 10.37 -22.73
CA GLY A 375 15.12 10.13 -22.58
C GLY A 375 15.82 10.85 -21.42
N GLU A 376 15.15 11.72 -20.64
CA GLU A 376 15.77 12.38 -19.48
C GLU A 376 16.30 11.37 -18.45
N LEU A 377 15.53 10.33 -18.14
CA LEU A 377 15.93 9.32 -17.16
C LEU A 377 17.12 8.48 -17.64
N ALA A 378 17.13 8.07 -18.91
CA ALA A 378 18.27 7.40 -19.52
C ALA A 378 19.54 8.27 -19.53
N ALA A 379 19.41 9.60 -19.62
CA ALA A 379 20.55 10.51 -19.53
C ALA A 379 21.13 10.59 -18.09
N TRP A 380 20.30 10.41 -17.06
CA TRP A 380 20.74 10.44 -15.66
C TRP A 380 21.16 9.08 -15.11
N PHE A 381 20.55 7.99 -15.58
CA PHE A 381 20.75 6.61 -15.09
C PHE A 381 20.95 5.62 -16.24
N GLY A 382 21.71 6.02 -17.26
CA GLY A 382 22.03 5.17 -18.39
C GLY A 382 23.36 4.43 -18.28
N PRO A 383 23.72 3.67 -19.33
CA PRO A 383 25.00 2.96 -19.41
C PRO A 383 26.23 3.86 -19.20
N THR A 384 26.16 5.10 -19.69
CA THR A 384 27.21 6.11 -19.54
C THR A 384 27.39 6.61 -18.09
N GLN A 385 26.37 6.42 -17.25
CA GLN A 385 26.36 6.79 -15.82
C GLN A 385 26.59 5.57 -14.92
N GLY A 386 26.92 4.41 -15.50
CA GLY A 386 27.19 3.19 -14.74
C GLY A 386 25.93 2.40 -14.37
N TYR A 387 24.84 2.55 -15.13
CA TYR A 387 23.60 1.80 -14.92
C TYR A 387 23.32 0.81 -16.07
N GLU A 388 22.52 -0.20 -15.78
CA GLU A 388 21.88 -1.09 -16.75
C GLU A 388 20.39 -0.76 -16.76
N ILE A 389 19.87 -0.27 -17.88
CA ILE A 389 18.44 0.01 -18.02
C ILE A 389 17.73 -1.31 -18.32
N TRP A 390 16.75 -1.67 -17.49
CA TRP A 390 15.91 -2.85 -17.69
C TRP A 390 14.72 -2.53 -18.59
N TYR A 391 14.11 -1.36 -18.39
CA TYR A 391 13.10 -0.80 -19.30
C TYR A 391 12.98 0.72 -19.13
N ASP A 392 12.55 1.41 -20.19
CA ASP A 392 12.28 2.84 -20.30
C ASP A 392 11.13 3.00 -21.31
N GLU A 393 9.89 2.95 -20.82
CA GLU A 393 8.69 2.76 -21.62
C GLU A 393 7.60 3.77 -21.25
N ILE A 394 6.94 4.34 -22.25
CA ILE A 394 5.76 5.18 -22.04
C ILE A 394 4.52 4.28 -21.93
N GLU A 395 3.82 4.37 -20.81
CA GLU A 395 2.64 3.56 -20.50
C GLU A 395 1.44 4.44 -20.16
N CYS A 396 0.24 3.99 -20.53
CA CYS A 396 -1.01 4.60 -20.08
C CYS A 396 -1.47 3.95 -18.77
N ILE A 397 -1.70 4.76 -17.74
CA ILE A 397 -2.08 4.29 -16.40
C ILE A 397 -3.60 4.29 -16.22
N GLU A 398 -4.07 3.81 -15.07
CA GLU A 398 -5.48 3.52 -14.80
C GLU A 398 -6.43 4.72 -14.90
N ASP A 399 -5.90 5.94 -14.84
CA ASP A 399 -6.66 7.19 -14.99
C ASP A 399 -6.54 7.81 -16.40
N GLY A 400 -5.98 7.08 -17.36
CA GLY A 400 -5.81 7.47 -18.75
C GLY A 400 -4.59 8.34 -19.03
N ARG A 401 -3.81 8.71 -18.02
CA ARG A 401 -2.61 9.52 -18.18
C ARG A 401 -1.40 8.69 -18.59
N HIS A 402 -0.47 9.33 -19.29
CA HIS A 402 0.74 8.70 -19.76
C HIS A 402 1.91 9.02 -18.82
N VAL A 403 2.64 7.98 -18.45
CA VAL A 403 3.85 8.07 -17.61
C VAL A 403 5.01 7.45 -18.34
N ASN A 404 6.23 7.93 -18.07
CA ASN A 404 7.43 7.18 -18.40
C ASN A 404 7.75 6.25 -17.23
N SER A 405 7.61 4.95 -17.46
CA SER A 405 7.97 3.86 -16.56
C SER A 405 9.41 3.41 -16.85
N PHE A 406 10.29 3.64 -15.87
CA PHE A 406 11.73 3.45 -15.99
C PHE A 406 12.27 2.62 -14.82
N LEU A 407 13.11 1.65 -15.14
CA LEU A 407 13.86 0.87 -14.16
C LEU A 407 15.30 0.72 -14.63
N ALA A 408 16.24 1.10 -13.77
CA ALA A 408 17.65 0.88 -14.00
C ALA A 408 18.34 0.33 -12.76
N ARG A 409 19.32 -0.55 -12.99
CA ARG A 409 20.17 -1.13 -11.96
C ARG A 409 21.54 -0.47 -11.99
N LYS A 410 22.03 -0.01 -10.84
CA LYS A 410 23.40 0.48 -10.71
C LYS A 410 24.37 -0.69 -10.83
N LYS A 411 25.37 -0.58 -11.70
CA LYS A 411 26.39 -1.63 -11.85
C LYS A 411 27.14 -1.81 -10.53
N LEU A 412 27.55 -3.05 -10.27
CA LEU A 412 28.49 -3.32 -9.19
C LEU A 412 29.77 -2.54 -9.49
N THR A 413 30.21 -1.70 -8.56
CA THR A 413 31.56 -1.17 -8.62
C THR A 413 32.49 -2.37 -8.55
N SER A 414 33.32 -2.57 -9.57
CA SER A 414 34.43 -3.50 -9.49
C SER A 414 35.34 -3.01 -8.36
N SER A 415 35.14 -3.54 -7.15
CA SER A 415 36.02 -3.28 -6.03
C SER A 415 37.41 -3.67 -6.47
N SER A 416 38.34 -2.72 -6.37
CA SER A 416 39.77 -2.93 -6.45
C SER A 416 40.15 -4.13 -5.58
N PHE A 417 40.31 -5.30 -6.20
CA PHE A 417 41.16 -6.34 -5.64
C PHE A 417 42.59 -5.81 -5.79
N SER A 418 43.02 -5.05 -4.80
CA SER A 418 44.43 -4.69 -4.59
C SER A 418 44.81 -5.03 -3.17
#